data_AF-A0A841LNQ5-F1
#
_entry.id   AF-A0A841LNQ5-F1
#
_cell.length_a   1.000
_cell.length_b   1.000
_cell.length_c   1.000
_cell.angle_alpha   90.00
_cell.angle_beta   90.00
_cell.angle_gamma   90.00
#
_symmetry.space_group_name_H-M   'P 1'
#
loop_
_entity.id
_entity.type
_entity.pdbx_description
1 polymer ?
#
loop_
_entity_poly.entity_id
_entity_poly.type
_entity_poly.pdbx_seq_one_letter_code
_entity_poly.pdbx_strand_id
1 'polypeptide(L)'
;MTDEQVITLIEKEFQEKTFGVTEQYLEIHAPIYINNKLQITRIDRDRDKFIIAYLPVLDERFYFTVYIDSDSGEIITISTEPNHQVYFLATSENLSETELKAMCSLSVDESWNIGDLKKNGRSAYNFSALKIMPNSEPDEFEDKLDKLLTYLETDKKGVSELVEKAEGYIQVAMDIHNGNGMIGGPSIKRESITRMHNLGLSIDFDLYVSGNSFG
;
A
#
# COMPACT_ATOMS: atom_id res chain seq x y z
N MET A 1 1.14 -21.08 13.48
CA MET A 1 2.13 -21.56 12.48
C MET A 1 3.31 -20.62 12.44
N THR A 2 4.52 -21.11 12.18
CA THR A 2 5.72 -20.28 11.92
C THR A 2 5.71 -19.75 10.48
N ASP A 3 6.56 -18.76 10.18
CA ASP A 3 6.71 -18.23 8.83
C ASP A 3 7.25 -19.29 7.86
N GLU A 4 8.19 -20.13 8.30
CA GLU A 4 8.71 -21.24 7.49
C GLU A 4 7.61 -22.26 7.12
N GLN A 5 6.67 -22.52 8.03
CA GLN A 5 5.52 -23.38 7.75
C GLN A 5 4.58 -22.74 6.72
N VAL A 6 4.33 -21.44 6.83
CA VAL A 6 3.53 -20.67 5.87
C VAL A 6 4.18 -20.69 4.48
N ILE A 7 5.48 -20.39 4.40
CA ILE A 7 6.25 -20.40 3.16
C ILE A 7 6.17 -21.79 2.50
N THR A 8 6.44 -22.86 3.26
CA THR A 8 6.41 -24.24 2.73
C THR A 8 5.02 -24.62 2.19
N LEU A 9 3.96 -24.22 2.90
CA LEU A 9 2.58 -24.48 2.49
C LEU A 9 2.24 -23.78 1.16
N ILE A 10 2.66 -22.52 1.02
CA ILE A 10 2.43 -21.73 -0.20
C ILE A 10 3.27 -22.27 -1.36
N GLU A 11 4.55 -22.58 -1.13
CA GLU A 11 5.43 -23.15 -2.15
C GLU A 11 4.85 -24.45 -2.71
N LYS A 12 4.30 -25.31 -1.84
CA LYS A 12 3.61 -26.53 -2.24
C LYS A 12 2.41 -26.22 -3.14
N GLU A 13 1.56 -25.28 -2.74
CA GLU A 13 0.39 -24.92 -3.55
C GLU A 13 0.77 -24.34 -4.92
N PHE A 14 1.77 -23.47 -5.00
CA PHE A 14 2.20 -22.90 -6.29
C PHE A 14 2.87 -23.95 -7.21
N GLN A 15 3.46 -25.00 -6.64
CA GLN A 15 3.99 -26.13 -7.40
C GLN A 15 2.88 -27.06 -7.88
N GLU A 16 2.03 -27.53 -6.96
CA GLU A 16 1.02 -28.57 -7.19
C GLU A 16 -0.30 -28.05 -7.79
N LYS A 17 -0.61 -26.76 -7.59
CA LYS A 17 -1.81 -26.05 -8.08
C LYS A 17 -3.11 -26.76 -7.68
N THR A 18 -3.27 -27.07 -6.40
CA THR A 18 -4.43 -27.84 -5.95
C THR A 18 -5.72 -27.03 -5.99
N PHE A 19 -5.63 -25.69 -5.91
CA PHE A 19 -6.75 -24.79 -6.11
C PHE A 19 -6.84 -24.36 -7.57
N GLY A 20 -8.05 -24.46 -8.16
CA GLY A 20 -8.28 -24.01 -9.54
C GLY A 20 -8.00 -22.52 -9.76
N VAL A 21 -8.18 -21.68 -8.73
CA VAL A 21 -7.81 -20.25 -8.80
C VAL A 21 -6.31 -20.05 -8.93
N THR A 22 -5.49 -20.92 -8.31
CA THR A 22 -4.03 -20.87 -8.45
C THR A 22 -3.61 -21.16 -9.87
N GLU A 23 -4.19 -22.19 -10.49
CA GLU A 23 -3.94 -22.51 -11.90
C GLU A 23 -4.28 -21.32 -12.79
N GLN A 24 -5.48 -20.74 -12.64
CA GLN A 24 -5.91 -19.56 -13.41
C GLN A 24 -4.98 -18.36 -13.27
N TYR A 25 -4.56 -18.02 -12.05
CA TYR A 25 -3.64 -16.90 -11.84
C TYR A 25 -2.26 -17.19 -12.46
N LEU A 26 -1.75 -18.40 -12.33
CA LEU A 26 -0.44 -18.79 -12.86
C LEU A 26 -0.41 -18.98 -14.38
N GLU A 27 -1.56 -19.07 -15.05
CA GLU A 27 -1.64 -19.03 -16.51
C GLU A 27 -1.30 -17.66 -17.08
N ILE A 28 -1.63 -16.59 -16.36
CA ILE A 28 -1.54 -15.20 -16.85
C ILE A 28 -0.48 -14.35 -16.14
N HIS A 29 0.03 -14.83 -15.02
CA HIS A 29 0.98 -14.15 -14.16
C HIS A 29 2.05 -15.10 -13.61
N ALA A 30 3.20 -14.54 -13.23
CA ALA A 30 4.29 -15.31 -12.64
C ALA A 30 4.70 -14.72 -11.28
N PRO A 31 4.88 -15.54 -10.24
CA PRO A 31 5.47 -15.06 -8.99
C PRO A 31 6.98 -14.87 -9.15
N ILE A 32 7.60 -14.13 -8.24
CA ILE A 32 9.05 -13.94 -8.23
C ILE A 32 9.74 -15.03 -7.39
N TYR A 33 10.83 -15.59 -7.92
CA TYR A 33 11.69 -16.54 -7.22
C TYR A 33 13.09 -15.95 -6.99
N ILE A 34 13.60 -16.07 -5.76
CA ILE A 34 14.98 -15.71 -5.39
C ILE A 34 15.68 -16.96 -4.85
N ASN A 35 16.79 -17.36 -5.47
CA ASN A 35 17.53 -18.58 -5.11
C ASN A 35 16.63 -19.84 -5.10
N ASN A 36 15.77 -19.98 -6.11
CA ASN A 36 14.77 -21.05 -6.25
C ASN A 36 13.72 -21.13 -5.12
N LYS A 37 13.58 -20.08 -4.31
CA LYS A 37 12.53 -19.96 -3.29
C LYS A 37 11.54 -18.88 -3.68
N LEU A 38 10.28 -19.12 -3.35
CA LEU A 38 9.22 -18.15 -3.62
C LEU A 38 9.45 -16.89 -2.78
N GLN A 39 9.43 -15.73 -3.41
CA GLN A 39 9.55 -14.48 -2.68
C GLN A 39 8.23 -14.18 -1.97
N ILE A 40 8.30 -13.98 -0.65
CA ILE A 40 7.18 -13.51 0.17
C ILE A 40 7.59 -12.17 0.76
N THR A 41 6.82 -11.12 0.47
CA THR A 41 7.12 -9.74 0.85
C THR A 41 6.65 -9.46 2.27
N ARG A 42 5.50 -10.00 2.68
CA ARG A 42 4.95 -9.86 4.04
C ARG A 42 4.11 -11.08 4.39
N ILE A 43 4.16 -11.48 5.66
CA ILE A 43 3.20 -12.39 6.28
C ILE A 43 2.50 -11.61 7.38
N ASP A 44 1.23 -11.29 7.15
CA ASP A 44 0.40 -10.55 8.07
C ASP A 44 -0.37 -11.50 8.99
N ARG A 45 -0.45 -11.13 10.26
CA ARG A 45 -1.12 -11.87 11.35
C ARG A 45 -1.96 -10.93 12.22
N ASP A 46 -2.16 -9.68 11.80
CA ASP A 46 -2.92 -8.68 12.55
C ASP A 46 -4.43 -8.99 12.59
N ARG A 47 -4.91 -9.88 11.70
CA ARG A 47 -6.31 -10.28 11.63
C ARG A 47 -6.61 -11.51 12.47
N ASP A 48 -7.70 -11.42 13.22
CA ASP A 48 -8.27 -12.57 13.90
C ASP A 48 -8.68 -13.61 12.84
N LYS A 49 -8.23 -14.86 13.02
CA LYS A 49 -8.50 -16.04 12.19
C LYS A 49 -7.75 -16.19 10.87
N PHE A 50 -7.00 -15.19 10.40
CA PHE A 50 -6.32 -15.27 9.11
C PHE A 50 -4.84 -14.92 9.21
N ILE A 51 -4.03 -15.68 8.49
CA ILE A 51 -2.66 -15.34 8.13
C ILE A 51 -2.70 -14.99 6.64
N ILE A 52 -2.22 -13.80 6.27
CA ILE A 52 -2.23 -13.34 4.88
C ILE A 52 -0.79 -13.20 4.40
N ALA A 53 -0.40 -13.98 3.39
CA ALA A 53 0.90 -13.86 2.77
C ALA A 53 0.82 -13.07 1.46
N TYR A 54 1.68 -12.08 1.31
CA TYR A 54 1.77 -11.23 0.11
C TYR A 54 2.98 -11.62 -0.71
N LEU A 55 2.76 -11.98 -1.97
CA LEU A 55 3.80 -12.39 -2.91
C LEU A 55 3.84 -11.42 -4.09
N PRO A 56 5.02 -10.90 -4.46
CA PRO A 56 5.13 -10.01 -5.60
C PRO A 56 4.93 -10.79 -6.90
N VAL A 57 4.30 -10.12 -7.86
CA VAL A 57 4.07 -10.64 -9.22
C VAL A 57 5.11 -10.01 -10.15
N LEU A 58 5.70 -10.82 -11.02
CA LEU A 58 6.71 -10.37 -11.97
C LEU A 58 6.13 -9.31 -12.92
N ASP A 59 6.88 -8.21 -13.10
CA ASP A 59 6.54 -7.06 -13.94
C ASP A 59 5.23 -6.34 -13.57
N GLU A 60 4.65 -6.65 -12.42
CA GLU A 60 3.40 -6.08 -11.92
C GLU A 60 3.60 -5.42 -10.56
N ARG A 61 2.66 -4.54 -10.19
CA ARG A 61 2.72 -3.82 -8.91
C ARG A 61 1.83 -4.43 -7.84
N PHE A 62 0.72 -5.06 -8.22
CA PHE A 62 -0.15 -5.78 -7.29
C PHE A 62 0.51 -7.09 -6.81
N TYR A 63 -0.09 -7.72 -5.81
CA TYR A 63 0.44 -8.92 -5.18
C TYR A 63 -0.50 -10.10 -5.40
N PHE A 64 0.04 -11.32 -5.47
CA PHE A 64 -0.76 -12.47 -5.06
C PHE A 64 -0.93 -12.44 -3.55
N THR A 65 -2.10 -12.84 -3.08
CA THR A 65 -2.39 -13.01 -1.66
C THR A 65 -2.91 -14.39 -1.37
N VAL A 66 -2.31 -15.01 -0.36
CA VAL A 66 -2.72 -16.33 0.13
C VAL A 66 -3.31 -16.17 1.52
N TYR A 67 -4.58 -16.53 1.65
CA TYR A 67 -5.30 -16.51 2.92
C TYR A 67 -5.22 -17.89 3.55
N ILE A 68 -4.67 -17.96 4.75
CA ILE A 68 -4.52 -19.19 5.51
C ILE A 68 -5.35 -19.03 6.79
N ASP A 69 -6.17 -20.02 7.08
CA ASP A 69 -6.92 -20.09 8.33
C ASP A 69 -5.95 -20.30 9.49
N SER A 70 -5.97 -19.42 10.50
CA SER A 70 -4.98 -19.48 11.58
C SER A 70 -5.17 -20.69 12.51
N ASP A 71 -6.38 -21.24 12.56
CA ASP A 71 -6.76 -22.31 13.48
C ASP A 71 -6.41 -23.69 12.90
N SER A 72 -6.79 -23.94 11.65
CA SER A 72 -6.53 -25.18 10.91
C SER A 72 -5.16 -25.19 10.22
N GLY A 73 -4.63 -24.01 9.85
CA GLY A 73 -3.41 -23.87 9.09
C GLY A 73 -3.53 -24.26 7.62
N GLU A 74 -4.74 -24.28 7.08
CA GLU A 74 -5.02 -24.60 5.68
C GLU A 74 -5.14 -23.33 4.83
N ILE A 75 -4.70 -23.39 3.57
CA ILE A 75 -5.00 -22.34 2.59
C ILE A 75 -6.51 -22.36 2.34
N ILE A 76 -7.13 -21.19 2.46
CA ILE A 76 -8.56 -20.99 2.20
C ILE A 76 -8.76 -20.61 0.74
N THR A 77 -7.96 -19.67 0.25
CA THR A 77 -8.04 -19.14 -1.11
C THR A 77 -6.75 -18.42 -1.48
N ILE A 78 -6.59 -18.24 -2.78
CA ILE A 78 -5.57 -17.37 -3.39
C ILE A 78 -6.30 -16.30 -4.19
N SER A 79 -5.83 -15.06 -4.06
CA SER A 79 -6.37 -13.90 -4.75
C SER A 79 -5.24 -12.98 -5.22
N THR A 80 -5.60 -11.83 -5.77
CA THR A 80 -4.72 -10.68 -5.89
C THR A 80 -5.17 -9.57 -4.95
N GLU A 81 -4.22 -8.85 -4.37
CA GLU A 81 -4.48 -7.59 -3.66
C GLU A 81 -3.79 -6.43 -4.39
N PRO A 82 -4.45 -5.27 -4.52
CA PRO A 82 -3.82 -4.09 -5.08
C PRO A 82 -2.61 -3.64 -4.26
N ASN A 83 -1.67 -2.99 -4.94
CA ASN A 83 -0.63 -2.24 -4.24
C ASN A 83 -1.19 -0.90 -3.79
N HIS A 84 -1.39 -0.77 -2.48
CA HIS A 84 -1.86 0.46 -1.85
C HIS A 84 -0.67 1.31 -1.36
N GLN A 85 -0.55 2.52 -1.87
CA GLN A 85 0.23 3.58 -1.23
C GLN A 85 -0.74 4.59 -0.62
N VAL A 86 -0.76 4.67 0.70
CA VAL A 86 -1.57 5.63 1.46
C VAL A 86 -0.62 6.49 2.26
N TYR A 87 -0.57 7.78 1.96
CA TYR A 87 0.38 8.70 2.57
C TYR A 87 -0.22 10.10 2.72
N PHE A 88 0.30 10.83 3.69
CA PHE A 88 0.06 12.26 3.78
C PHE A 88 1.02 13.00 2.86
N LEU A 89 0.51 13.98 2.12
CA LEU A 89 1.29 14.87 1.29
C LEU A 89 0.94 16.32 1.64
N ALA A 90 1.95 17.13 1.87
CA ALA A 90 1.83 18.59 1.91
C ALA A 90 2.63 19.18 0.75
N THR A 91 2.03 20.10 0.02
CA THR A 91 2.64 20.75 -1.15
C THR A 91 2.56 22.27 -1.04
N SER A 92 3.56 22.96 -1.57
CA SER A 92 3.55 24.42 -1.59
C SER A 92 4.32 24.98 -2.79
N GLU A 93 3.75 26.01 -3.41
CA GLU A 93 4.42 26.81 -4.43
C GLU A 93 5.29 27.93 -3.82
N ASN A 94 5.18 28.17 -2.50
CA ASN A 94 5.80 29.32 -1.83
C ASN A 94 6.79 28.94 -0.71
N LEU A 95 6.68 27.73 -0.16
CA LEU A 95 7.52 27.26 0.94
C LEU A 95 8.61 26.31 0.43
N SER A 96 9.76 26.35 1.07
CA SER A 96 10.82 25.36 0.90
C SER A 96 10.54 24.08 1.69
N GLU A 97 11.21 22.99 1.30
CA GLU A 97 11.23 21.74 2.06
C GLU A 97 11.62 21.94 3.52
N THR A 98 12.59 22.82 3.80
CA THR A 98 13.05 23.09 5.18
C THR A 98 11.93 23.73 6.01
N GLU A 99 11.18 24.67 5.43
CA GLU A 99 10.06 25.31 6.09
C GLU A 99 8.92 24.33 6.32
N LEU A 100 8.61 23.46 5.35
CA LEU A 100 7.61 22.39 5.52
C LEU A 100 7.99 21.43 6.65
N LYS A 101 9.23 20.96 6.67
CA LYS A 101 9.75 20.06 7.72
C LYS A 101 9.69 20.70 9.11
N ALA A 102 9.86 22.02 9.21
CA ALA A 102 9.81 22.72 10.49
C ALA A 102 8.40 22.83 11.09
N MET A 103 7.34 22.56 10.32
CA MET A 103 5.95 22.68 10.80
C MET A 103 5.52 21.51 11.67
N CYS A 104 6.14 20.33 11.52
CA CYS A 104 5.78 19.15 12.29
C CYS A 104 7.01 18.43 12.83
N SER A 105 6.80 17.57 13.81
CA SER A 105 7.80 16.71 14.44
C SER A 105 7.82 15.28 13.89
N LEU A 106 6.98 15.01 12.88
CA LEU A 106 6.86 13.70 12.26
C LEU A 106 8.07 13.37 11.38
N SER A 107 8.40 12.09 11.30
CA SER A 107 9.42 11.61 10.35
C SER A 107 8.90 11.75 8.93
N VAL A 108 9.75 12.27 8.05
CA VAL A 108 9.45 12.50 6.64
C VAL A 108 10.11 11.42 5.80
N ASP A 109 9.32 10.74 4.97
CA ASP A 109 9.79 9.67 4.10
C ASP A 109 10.43 10.21 2.82
N GLU A 110 9.78 11.18 2.19
CA GLU A 110 10.27 11.84 0.99
C GLU A 110 9.95 13.33 1.03
N SER A 111 10.82 14.14 0.44
CA SER A 111 10.60 15.57 0.30
C SER A 111 11.45 16.13 -0.84
N TRP A 112 11.05 17.28 -1.36
CA TRP A 112 11.74 17.96 -2.45
C TRP A 112 11.40 19.46 -2.46
N ASN A 113 12.24 20.23 -3.12
CA ASN A 113 12.01 21.65 -3.40
C ASN A 113 11.55 21.88 -4.84
N ILE A 114 10.98 23.06 -5.06
CA ILE A 114 10.81 23.62 -6.40
C ILE A 114 12.17 23.63 -7.12
N GLY A 115 12.20 23.11 -8.35
CA GLY A 115 13.40 23.04 -9.18
C GLY A 115 14.19 21.74 -9.07
N ASP A 116 13.96 20.92 -8.03
CA ASP A 116 14.60 19.61 -7.92
C ASP A 116 14.15 18.69 -9.07
N LEU A 117 15.06 17.85 -9.57
CA LEU A 117 14.73 16.89 -10.62
C LEU A 117 13.85 15.77 -10.07
N LYS A 118 12.78 15.44 -10.80
CA LYS A 118 11.97 14.24 -10.53
C LYS A 118 12.83 12.99 -10.69
N LYS A 119 12.39 11.86 -10.12
CA LYS A 119 13.08 10.55 -10.21
C LYS A 119 13.42 10.11 -11.65
N ASN A 120 12.69 10.58 -12.65
CA ASN A 120 12.96 10.30 -14.06
C ASN A 120 14.14 11.10 -14.66
N GLY A 121 14.67 12.10 -13.94
CA GLY A 121 15.76 12.99 -14.37
C GLY A 121 15.42 13.93 -15.54
N ARG A 122 14.17 13.96 -16.01
CA ARG A 122 13.76 14.66 -17.25
C ARG A 122 13.00 15.95 -17.03
N SER A 123 12.45 16.15 -15.84
CA SER A 123 11.64 17.31 -15.50
C SER A 123 11.88 17.70 -14.05
N ALA A 124 11.81 18.98 -13.75
CA ALA A 124 11.86 19.48 -12.38
C ALA A 124 10.48 19.49 -11.72
N TYR A 125 10.44 19.50 -10.38
CA TYR A 125 9.25 19.82 -9.61
C TYR A 125 8.92 21.32 -9.69
N ASN A 126 7.64 21.65 -9.81
CA ASN A 126 7.12 23.02 -9.80
C ASN A 126 6.54 23.46 -8.44
N PHE A 127 6.59 22.57 -7.45
CA PHE A 127 6.18 22.81 -6.06
C PHE A 127 7.15 22.08 -5.13
N SER A 128 7.32 22.56 -3.91
CA SER A 128 8.00 21.83 -2.83
C SER A 128 7.00 20.89 -2.17
N ALA A 129 7.47 19.77 -1.63
CA ALA A 129 6.60 18.87 -0.89
C ALA A 129 7.27 18.11 0.24
N LEU A 130 6.43 17.57 1.10
CA LEU A 130 6.74 16.67 2.19
C LEU A 130 5.75 15.50 2.16
N LYS A 131 6.26 14.27 2.17
CA LYS A 131 5.50 13.01 2.15
C LYS A 131 5.77 12.21 3.42
N ILE A 132 4.69 11.74 4.05
CA ILE A 132 4.71 10.88 5.25
C ILE A 132 3.91 9.60 4.96
N MET A 133 4.56 8.45 5.07
CA MET A 133 4.05 7.13 4.70
C MET A 133 4.54 6.08 5.72
N PRO A 134 3.91 6.00 6.91
CA PRO A 134 4.40 5.16 8.01
C PRO A 134 4.29 3.65 7.76
N ASN A 135 3.59 3.24 6.68
CA ASN A 135 3.45 1.84 6.28
C ASN A 135 3.76 1.69 4.79
N SER A 136 4.97 1.23 4.48
CA SER A 136 5.45 0.97 3.12
C SER A 136 5.28 -0.48 2.65
N GLU A 137 4.97 -1.41 3.56
CA GLU A 137 4.80 -2.84 3.25
C GLU A 137 3.48 -3.11 2.51
N PRO A 138 3.30 -4.23 1.80
CA PRO A 138 1.98 -4.60 1.25
C PRO A 138 0.94 -4.71 2.37
N ASP A 139 -0.24 -4.11 2.21
CA ASP A 139 -1.30 -4.13 3.22
C ASP A 139 -2.63 -3.72 2.58
N GLU A 140 -3.73 -3.98 3.30
CA GLU A 140 -5.05 -3.48 2.92
C GLU A 140 -5.12 -1.95 3.07
N PHE A 141 -5.96 -1.31 2.24
CA PHE A 141 -6.14 0.14 2.25
C PHE A 141 -6.58 0.67 3.62
N GLU A 142 -7.56 0.00 4.24
CA GLU A 142 -8.15 0.37 5.53
C GLU A 142 -7.11 0.37 6.65
N ASP A 143 -6.27 -0.67 6.69
CA ASP A 143 -5.24 -0.83 7.71
C ASP A 143 -4.12 0.21 7.51
N LYS A 144 -3.76 0.51 6.26
CA LYS A 144 -2.84 1.62 5.94
C LYS A 144 -3.39 2.98 6.31
N LEU A 145 -4.65 3.26 6.01
CA LEU A 145 -5.30 4.52 6.37
C LEU A 145 -5.36 4.67 7.90
N ASP A 146 -5.72 3.62 8.63
CA ASP A 146 -5.74 3.65 10.08
C ASP A 146 -4.35 3.91 10.68
N LYS A 147 -3.32 3.19 10.20
CA LYS A 147 -1.92 3.38 10.60
C LYS A 147 -1.43 4.81 10.30
N LEU A 148 -1.76 5.35 9.12
CA LEU A 148 -1.43 6.73 8.76
C LEU A 148 -2.09 7.73 9.71
N LEU A 149 -3.41 7.64 9.89
CA LEU A 149 -4.15 8.55 10.78
C LEU A 149 -3.63 8.47 12.21
N THR A 150 -3.31 7.27 12.70
CA THR A 150 -2.74 7.06 14.05
C THR A 150 -1.40 7.76 14.18
N TYR A 151 -0.57 7.69 13.13
CA TYR A 151 0.72 8.38 13.11
C TYR A 151 0.56 9.91 13.07
N LEU A 152 -0.29 10.42 12.18
CA LEU A 152 -0.57 11.87 12.06
C LEU A 152 -1.12 12.46 13.36
N GLU A 153 -1.96 11.71 14.08
CA GLU A 153 -2.53 12.15 15.35
C GLU A 153 -1.52 12.30 16.49
N THR A 154 -0.29 11.80 16.33
CA THR A 154 0.79 12.05 17.30
C THR A 154 1.29 13.50 17.27
N ASP A 155 1.05 14.23 16.18
CA ASP A 155 1.35 15.65 16.03
C ASP A 155 0.23 16.42 15.31
N LYS A 156 -0.95 16.43 15.93
CA LYS A 156 -2.15 17.09 15.37
C LYS A 156 -1.89 18.56 15.00
N LYS A 157 -1.12 19.27 15.82
CA LYS A 157 -0.85 20.69 15.60
C LYS A 157 0.01 20.88 14.36
N GLY A 158 1.09 20.11 14.21
CA GLY A 158 1.94 20.20 13.03
C GLY A 158 1.22 19.78 11.76
N VAL A 159 0.37 18.75 11.83
CA VAL A 159 -0.48 18.33 10.70
C VAL A 159 -1.47 19.44 10.32
N SER A 160 -2.18 20.04 11.28
CA SER A 160 -3.08 21.16 10.99
C SER A 160 -2.35 22.35 10.37
N GLU A 161 -1.13 22.65 10.82
CA GLU A 161 -0.32 23.73 10.24
C GLU A 161 0.07 23.44 8.79
N LEU A 162 0.45 22.19 8.48
CA LEU A 162 0.73 21.74 7.11
C LEU A 162 -0.52 21.79 6.23
N VAL A 163 -1.69 21.39 6.76
CA VAL A 163 -2.97 21.49 6.04
C VAL A 163 -3.29 22.94 5.68
N GLU A 164 -3.17 23.86 6.64
CA GLU A 164 -3.54 25.26 6.45
C GLU A 164 -2.56 26.04 5.57
N LYS A 165 -1.27 25.73 5.63
CA LYS A 165 -0.21 26.53 4.98
C LYS A 165 0.41 25.88 3.74
N ALA A 166 0.21 24.58 3.56
CA ALA A 166 0.88 23.79 2.53
C ALA A 166 -0.02 22.69 1.96
N GLU A 167 -1.31 23.00 1.76
CA GLU A 167 -2.28 22.15 1.06
C GLU A 167 -2.15 20.67 1.46
N GLY A 168 -2.16 20.39 2.76
CA GLY A 168 -1.97 19.04 3.30
C GLY A 168 -3.19 18.14 3.09
N TYR A 169 -2.98 16.94 2.57
CA TYR A 169 -4.04 15.96 2.30
C TYR A 169 -3.53 14.52 2.35
N ILE A 170 -4.45 13.54 2.32
CA ILE A 170 -4.10 12.13 2.13
C ILE A 170 -4.16 11.80 0.64
N GLN A 171 -3.06 11.27 0.10
CA GLN A 171 -3.04 10.70 -1.24
C GLN A 171 -3.09 9.17 -1.14
N VAL A 172 -3.94 8.59 -1.97
CA VAL A 172 -4.03 7.15 -2.20
C VAL A 172 -3.63 6.87 -3.64
N ALA A 173 -2.68 5.96 -3.84
CA ALA A 173 -2.42 5.35 -5.14
C ALA A 173 -2.67 3.84 -5.03
N MET A 174 -3.47 3.30 -5.94
CA MET A 174 -3.82 1.87 -5.98
C MET A 174 -3.46 1.30 -7.35
N ASP A 175 -2.52 0.36 -7.40
CA ASP A 175 -2.26 -0.44 -8.62
C ASP A 175 -3.02 -1.76 -8.51
N ILE A 176 -4.08 -1.91 -9.32
CA ILE A 176 -5.09 -2.97 -9.24
C ILE A 176 -4.89 -3.95 -10.41
N HIS A 177 -5.07 -5.25 -10.14
CA HIS A 177 -5.07 -6.29 -11.18
C HIS A 177 -6.32 -6.16 -12.08
N ASN A 178 -6.12 -6.18 -13.40
CA ASN A 178 -7.16 -6.15 -14.43
C ASN A 178 -7.85 -7.51 -14.63
N GLY A 179 -8.10 -8.29 -13.57
CA GLY A 179 -8.54 -9.68 -13.68
C GLY A 179 -9.82 -9.86 -14.47
N ASN A 180 -10.96 -9.56 -13.85
CA ASN A 180 -12.29 -9.71 -14.46
C ASN A 180 -13.02 -8.36 -14.63
N GLY A 181 -12.28 -7.26 -14.64
CA GLY A 181 -12.82 -5.90 -14.73
C GLY A 181 -13.45 -5.37 -13.42
N MET A 182 -13.43 -6.13 -12.33
CA MET A 182 -13.76 -5.59 -11.00
C MET A 182 -12.58 -4.77 -10.48
N ILE A 183 -12.78 -3.46 -10.36
CA ILE A 183 -11.73 -2.51 -9.96
C ILE A 183 -12.18 -1.84 -8.66
N GLY A 184 -11.32 -1.87 -7.63
CA GLY A 184 -11.49 -1.08 -6.41
C GLY A 184 -12.32 -1.77 -5.33
N GLY A 185 -13.05 -0.96 -4.56
CA GLY A 185 -13.72 -1.33 -3.32
C GLY A 185 -13.13 -0.78 -2.01
N PRO A 186 -12.29 0.29 -1.97
CA PRO A 186 -11.83 0.83 -0.71
C PRO A 186 -13.03 1.35 0.11
N SER A 187 -13.04 1.02 1.40
CA SER A 187 -14.06 1.45 2.34
C SER A 187 -13.47 2.40 3.36
N ILE A 188 -14.09 3.55 3.55
CA ILE A 188 -13.68 4.48 4.61
C ILE A 188 -14.71 4.38 5.74
N LYS A 189 -14.28 3.79 6.86
CA LYS A 189 -15.12 3.68 8.06
C LYS A 189 -15.44 5.06 8.62
N ARG A 190 -16.59 5.20 9.27
CA ARG A 190 -17.06 6.45 9.88
C ARG A 190 -16.05 7.03 10.88
N GLU A 191 -15.35 6.16 11.59
CA GLU A 191 -14.28 6.50 12.52
C GLU A 191 -13.13 7.20 11.77
N SER A 192 -12.65 6.64 10.66
CA SER A 192 -11.61 7.25 9.82
C SER A 192 -12.04 8.58 9.22
N ILE A 193 -13.31 8.70 8.78
CA ILE A 193 -13.87 9.98 8.30
C ILE A 193 -13.81 11.05 9.41
N THR A 194 -14.17 10.68 10.63
CA THR A 194 -14.15 11.59 11.78
C THR A 194 -12.72 12.04 12.10
N ARG A 195 -11.75 11.12 12.05
CA ARG A 195 -10.33 11.42 12.28
C ARG A 195 -9.76 12.36 11.23
N MET A 196 -10.04 12.10 9.94
CA MET A 196 -9.66 12.99 8.84
C MET A 196 -10.25 14.39 9.01
N HIS A 197 -11.56 14.48 9.30
CA HIS A 197 -12.22 15.76 9.56
C HIS A 197 -11.56 16.55 10.69
N ASN A 198 -11.21 15.89 11.81
CA ASN A 198 -10.57 16.54 12.95
C ASN A 198 -9.15 17.03 12.66
N LEU A 199 -8.49 16.47 11.65
CA LEU A 199 -7.19 16.90 11.16
C LEU A 199 -7.29 17.92 10.00
N GLY A 200 -8.50 18.20 9.51
CA GLY A 200 -8.73 19.07 8.35
C GLY A 200 -8.36 18.42 7.01
N LEU A 201 -8.24 17.10 6.95
CA LEU A 201 -7.73 16.37 5.79
C LEU A 201 -8.82 16.09 4.75
N SER A 202 -8.49 16.31 3.48
CA SER A 202 -9.12 15.64 2.34
C SER A 202 -8.40 14.34 2.00
N ILE A 203 -8.99 13.56 1.09
CA ILE A 203 -8.40 12.33 0.56
C ILE A 203 -8.62 12.22 -0.94
N ASP A 204 -7.55 11.96 -1.68
CA ASP A 204 -7.54 11.85 -3.14
C ASP A 204 -7.13 10.44 -3.56
N PHE A 205 -7.73 9.94 -4.64
CA PHE A 205 -7.53 8.57 -5.14
C PHE A 205 -7.05 8.55 -6.58
N ASP A 206 -5.87 7.99 -6.78
CA ASP A 206 -5.33 7.61 -8.09
C ASP A 206 -5.44 6.09 -8.27
N LEU A 207 -6.26 5.67 -9.22
CA LEU A 207 -6.48 4.25 -9.52
C LEU A 207 -5.79 3.88 -10.83
N TYR A 208 -4.91 2.90 -10.75
CA TYR A 208 -4.19 2.33 -11.88
C TYR A 208 -4.62 0.88 -12.05
N VAL A 209 -4.76 0.45 -13.31
CA VAL A 209 -5.15 -0.92 -13.66
C VAL A 209 -4.04 -1.52 -14.51
N SER A 210 -3.59 -2.71 -14.15
CA SER A 210 -2.42 -3.39 -14.74
C SER A 210 -2.61 -4.91 -14.75
N GLY A 211 -1.72 -5.65 -15.41
CA GLY A 211 -1.84 -7.09 -15.55
C GLY A 211 -2.77 -7.57 -16.67
N ASN A 212 -2.55 -8.83 -17.05
CA ASN A 212 -3.38 -9.56 -17.99
C ASN A 212 -4.77 -9.84 -17.38
N SER A 213 -5.83 -9.74 -18.19
CA SER A 213 -7.17 -10.17 -17.79
C SER A 213 -7.33 -11.67 -17.95
N PHE A 214 -8.28 -12.26 -17.22
CA PHE A 214 -8.71 -13.62 -17.49
C PHE A 214 -9.37 -13.69 -18.87
N GLY A 215 -9.10 -14.79 -19.59
CA GLY A 215 -9.64 -15.07 -20.93
C GLY A 215 -11.05 -15.65 -20.93
#